data_AF-A0A7R9VEH9-F1
#
_entry.id   AF-A0A7R9VEH9-F1
#
_cell.length_a   1.000
_cell.length_b   1.000
_cell.length_c   1.000
_cell.angle_alpha   90.00
_cell.angle_beta   90.00
_cell.angle_gamma   90.00
#
_symmetry.space_group_name_H-M   'P 1'
#
loop_
_entity.id
_entity.type
_entity.pdbx_description
1 polymer ?
#
loop_
_entity_poly.entity_id
_entity_poly.type
_entity_poly.pdbx_seq_one_letter_code
_entity_poly.pdbx_strand_id
1 'polypeptide(L)'
;VEGRAFWPKEIWGQYASELGEFAYKPTPKAMSCLHHMITDALSHAPASLRYLTMCKDPSVFRFCAIPQVMAIATLEELAGNTKVFGGVVKIRKGKAVKLLIDAG
;
A
#
# COMPACT_ATOMS: atom_id res chain seq x y z
N VAL A 1 9.17 14.25 7.34
CA VAL A 1 9.76 13.28 6.38
C VAL A 1 11.17 13.74 6.08
N GLU A 2 12.16 12.86 6.09
CA GLU A 2 13.61 13.14 5.97
C GLU A 2 14.06 13.63 4.58
N GLY A 3 13.31 14.55 3.94
CA GLY A 3 13.63 15.06 2.61
C GLY A 3 13.57 14.04 1.47
N ARG A 4 13.07 12.82 1.72
CA ARG A 4 12.97 11.75 0.71
C ARG A 4 11.59 11.74 0.06
N ALA A 5 11.58 11.65 -1.27
CA ALA A 5 10.38 11.54 -2.10
C ALA A 5 10.50 10.32 -3.00
N PHE A 6 9.55 9.39 -2.90
CA PHE A 6 9.53 8.15 -3.71
C PHE A 6 8.28 8.02 -4.58
N TRP A 7 7.33 8.95 -4.46
CA TRP A 7 6.16 8.93 -5.34
C TRP A 7 6.60 9.38 -6.74
N PRO A 8 6.22 8.65 -7.80
CA PRO A 8 6.59 8.95 -9.17
C PRO A 8 5.96 10.27 -9.63
N LYS A 9 6.78 11.14 -10.22
CA LYS A 9 6.35 12.47 -10.70
C LYS A 9 5.31 12.36 -11.80
N GLU A 10 5.35 11.28 -12.56
CA GLU A 10 4.38 10.92 -13.58
C GLU A 10 2.96 10.80 -13.00
N ILE A 11 2.82 10.39 -11.73
CA ILE A 11 1.53 10.33 -11.04
C ILE A 11 1.25 11.62 -10.28
N TRP A 12 2.10 12.00 -9.33
CA TRP A 12 1.77 13.13 -8.43
C TRP A 12 1.75 14.49 -9.14
N GLY A 13 2.53 14.66 -10.21
CA GLY A 13 2.58 15.89 -11.01
C GLY A 13 1.26 16.21 -11.71
N GLN A 14 0.34 15.25 -11.81
CA GLN A 14 -1.01 15.48 -12.32
C GLN A 14 -1.92 16.19 -11.30
N TYR A 15 -1.53 16.22 -10.02
CA TYR A 15 -2.38 16.68 -8.91
C TYR A 15 -1.80 17.88 -8.14
N ALA A 16 -0.48 18.12 -8.22
CA ALA A 16 0.22 19.22 -7.56
C ALA A 16 1.45 19.67 -8.36
N SER A 17 1.95 20.87 -8.08
CA SER A 17 3.19 21.38 -8.70
C SER A 17 4.43 20.83 -7.98
N GLU A 18 4.31 20.59 -6.67
CA GLU A 18 5.32 19.98 -5.83
C GLU A 18 4.71 18.90 -4.93
N LEU A 19 5.43 17.78 -4.75
CA LEU A 19 4.95 16.67 -3.89
C LEU A 19 4.73 17.10 -2.43
N GLY A 20 5.51 18.07 -1.94
CA GLY A 20 5.39 18.59 -0.58
C GLY A 20 4.04 19.25 -0.28
N GLU A 21 3.28 19.64 -1.30
CA GLU A 21 1.95 20.26 -1.14
C GLU A 21 0.94 19.34 -0.46
N PHE A 22 1.13 18.02 -0.55
CA PHE A 22 0.26 17.06 0.11
C PHE A 22 0.52 16.94 1.61
N ALA A 23 1.70 17.35 2.10
CA ALA A 23 2.06 17.19 3.50
C ALA A 23 1.09 17.93 4.42
N TYR A 24 0.52 17.22 5.37
CA TYR A 24 -0.44 17.73 6.36
C TYR A 24 -1.70 18.38 5.76
N LYS A 25 -1.98 18.16 4.47
CA LYS A 25 -3.13 18.74 3.77
C LYS A 25 -3.93 17.66 3.02
N PRO A 26 -5.02 17.15 3.60
CA PRO A 26 -5.89 16.17 2.95
C PRO A 26 -6.84 16.83 1.94
N THR A 27 -6.29 17.46 0.90
CA THR A 27 -7.11 18.04 -0.16
C THR A 27 -7.75 16.94 -1.02
N PRO A 28 -8.87 17.23 -1.71
CA PRO A 28 -9.44 16.28 -2.66
C PRO A 28 -8.43 15.82 -3.74
N LYS A 29 -7.55 16.72 -4.21
CA LYS A 29 -6.49 16.37 -5.16
C LYS A 29 -5.45 15.43 -4.56
N ALA A 30 -5.03 15.66 -3.32
CA ALA A 30 -4.12 14.77 -2.61
C ALA A 30 -4.74 13.37 -2.46
N MET A 31 -6.04 13.30 -2.11
CA MET A 31 -6.79 12.04 -2.04
C MET A 31 -6.87 11.34 -3.40
N SER A 32 -7.13 12.06 -4.49
CA SER A 32 -7.12 11.49 -5.84
C SER A 32 -5.73 10.95 -6.22
N CYS A 33 -4.66 11.66 -5.87
CA CYS A 33 -3.29 11.19 -6.07
C CYS A 33 -3.02 9.90 -5.28
N LEU A 34 -3.46 9.83 -4.02
CA LEU A 34 -3.33 8.63 -3.19
C LEU A 34 -4.09 7.44 -3.81
N HIS A 35 -5.31 7.64 -4.29
CA HIS A 35 -6.07 6.58 -4.95
C HIS A 35 -5.40 6.11 -6.25
N HIS A 36 -4.78 7.01 -7.02
CA HIS A 36 -3.99 6.65 -8.20
C HIS A 36 -2.80 5.78 -7.79
N MET A 37 -2.03 6.18 -6.78
CA MET A 37 -0.91 5.39 -6.26
C MET A 37 -1.34 4.00 -5.76
N ILE A 38 -2.48 3.90 -5.07
CA ILE A 38 -3.02 2.63 -4.60
C ILE A 38 -3.45 1.75 -5.78
N THR A 39 -4.09 2.35 -6.80
CA THR A 39 -4.53 1.64 -8.00
C THR A 39 -3.34 1.08 -8.79
N ASP A 40 -2.28 1.88 -8.93
CA ASP A 40 -1.02 1.46 -9.54
C ASP A 40 -0.43 0.25 -8.80
N ALA A 41 -0.35 0.30 -7.46
CA ALA A 41 0.13 -0.83 -6.66
C ALA A 41 -0.76 -2.08 -6.81
N LEU A 42 -2.09 -1.91 -6.86
CA LEU A 42 -3.05 -3.02 -7.02
C LEU A 42 -2.94 -3.70 -8.41
N SER A 43 -2.40 -3.02 -9.41
CA SER A 43 -2.15 -3.62 -10.74
C SER A 43 -1.24 -4.85 -10.68
N HIS A 44 -0.41 -4.97 -9.63
CA HIS A 44 0.49 -6.11 -9.41
C HIS A 44 -0.19 -7.32 -8.76
N ALA A 45 -1.38 -7.15 -8.15
CA ALA A 45 -2.04 -8.22 -7.40
C ALA A 45 -2.27 -9.51 -8.23
N PRO A 46 -2.72 -9.44 -9.50
CA PRO A 46 -2.86 -10.65 -10.33
C PRO A 46 -1.53 -11.38 -10.56
N ALA A 47 -0.42 -10.67 -10.73
CA ALA A 47 0.89 -11.28 -10.90
C ALA A 47 1.39 -11.92 -9.59
N SER A 48 1.21 -11.24 -8.46
CA SER A 48 1.50 -11.81 -7.14
C SER A 48 0.71 -13.09 -6.87
N LEU A 49 -0.59 -13.11 -7.18
CA LEU A 49 -1.43 -14.30 -7.03
C LEU A 49 -0.94 -15.45 -7.92
N ARG A 50 -0.62 -15.18 -9.20
CA ARG A 50 -0.04 -16.18 -10.11
C ARG A 50 1.29 -16.74 -9.58
N TYR A 51 2.15 -15.90 -9.02
CA TYR A 51 3.38 -16.36 -8.41
C TYR A 51 3.12 -17.31 -7.24
N LEU A 52 2.16 -16.99 -6.36
CA LEU A 52 1.82 -17.84 -5.22
C LEU A 52 1.31 -19.22 -5.63
N THR A 53 0.60 -19.37 -6.76
CA THR A 53 0.16 -20.70 -7.25
C THR A 53 1.32 -21.59 -7.73
N MET A 54 2.48 -20.99 -8.01
CA MET A 54 3.69 -21.71 -8.42
C MET A 54 4.49 -22.23 -7.23
N CYS A 55 4.34 -21.66 -6.03
CA CYS A 55 4.99 -22.13 -4.81
C CYS A 55 4.40 -23.48 -4.37
N LYS A 56 5.17 -24.57 -4.49
CA LYS A 56 4.72 -25.92 -4.13
C LYS A 56 5.05 -26.32 -2.70
N ASP A 57 6.17 -25.83 -2.18
CA ASP A 57 6.54 -26.06 -0.79
C ASP A 57 5.65 -25.20 0.14
N PRO A 58 4.92 -25.80 1.10
CA PRO A 58 4.03 -25.04 1.99
C PRO A 58 4.74 -23.97 2.83
N SER A 59 6.00 -24.20 3.22
CA SER A 59 6.77 -23.21 3.98
C SER A 59 7.16 -22.01 3.12
N VAL A 60 7.56 -22.25 1.87
CA VAL A 60 7.83 -21.20 0.88
C VAL A 60 6.57 -20.45 0.51
N PHE A 61 5.44 -21.15 0.31
CA PHE A 61 4.14 -20.53 0.06
C PHE A 61 3.78 -19.56 1.19
N ARG A 62 3.80 -20.01 2.44
CA ARG A 62 3.51 -19.14 3.61
C ARG A 62 4.43 -17.94 3.66
N PHE A 63 5.73 -18.15 3.50
CA PHE A 63 6.73 -17.08 3.51
C PHE A 63 6.43 -16.01 2.45
N CYS A 64 5.99 -16.41 1.26
CA CYS A 64 5.62 -15.49 0.20
C CYS A 64 4.21 -14.89 0.38
N ALA A 65 3.23 -15.65 0.86
CA ALA A 65 1.83 -15.23 0.96
C ALA A 65 1.60 -14.21 2.09
N ILE A 66 2.24 -14.41 3.25
CA ILE A 66 2.09 -13.54 4.42
C ILE A 66 2.40 -12.06 4.09
N PRO A 67 3.54 -11.71 3.48
CA PRO A 67 3.80 -10.33 3.06
C PRO A 67 2.77 -9.76 2.09
N GLN A 68 2.24 -10.60 1.17
CA GLN A 68 1.27 -10.16 0.16
C GLN A 68 -0.08 -9.81 0.80
N VAL A 69 -0.61 -10.65 1.70
CA VAL A 69 -1.88 -10.37 2.39
C VAL A 69 -1.75 -9.15 3.32
N MET A 70 -0.59 -8.98 3.95
CA MET A 70 -0.28 -7.81 4.78
C MET A 70 -0.20 -6.52 3.94
N ALA A 71 0.38 -6.59 2.73
CA ALA A 71 0.42 -5.47 1.80
C ALA A 71 -0.99 -5.07 1.35
N ILE A 72 -1.84 -6.02 0.95
CA ILE A 72 -3.25 -5.74 0.57
C ILE A 72 -4.02 -5.13 1.74
N ALA A 73 -3.89 -5.68 2.95
CA ALA A 73 -4.52 -5.12 4.15
C ALA A 73 -4.03 -3.70 4.48
N THR A 74 -2.79 -3.38 4.13
CA THR A 74 -2.23 -2.03 4.28
C THR A 74 -2.79 -1.09 3.22
N LEU A 75 -2.86 -1.51 1.95
CA LEU A 75 -3.49 -0.71 0.88
C LEU A 75 -4.96 -0.39 1.20
N GLU A 76 -5.71 -1.33 1.78
CA GLU A 76 -7.06 -1.13 2.29
C GLU A 76 -7.10 -0.04 3.39
N GLU A 77 -6.18 -0.10 4.35
CA GLU A 77 -6.11 0.89 5.45
C GLU A 77 -5.68 2.29 4.96
N LEU A 78 -4.95 2.37 3.85
CA LEU A 78 -4.55 3.62 3.21
C LEU A 78 -5.68 4.24 2.37
N ALA A 79 -6.55 3.42 1.78
CA ALA A 79 -7.62 3.89 0.90
C ALA A 79 -8.59 4.80 1.66
N GLY A 80 -8.83 6.01 1.13
CA GLY A 80 -9.68 7.00 1.79
C GLY A 80 -9.11 7.62 3.08
N ASN A 81 -7.89 7.27 3.50
CA ASN A 81 -7.36 7.64 4.79
C ASN A 81 -6.51 8.92 4.75
N THR A 82 -7.07 10.02 5.24
CA THR A 82 -6.40 11.32 5.28
C THR A 82 -5.15 11.35 6.16
N LYS A 83 -5.00 10.40 7.10
CA LYS A 83 -3.84 10.33 7.99
C LYS A 83 -2.53 10.03 7.25
N VAL A 84 -2.60 9.49 6.04
CA VAL A 84 -1.44 9.21 5.18
C VAL A 84 -0.60 10.46 4.93
N PHE A 85 -1.22 11.64 4.87
CA PHE A 85 -0.55 12.90 4.58
C PHE A 85 0.16 13.52 5.78
N GLY A 86 -0.21 13.12 7.00
CA GLY A 86 0.29 13.73 8.23
C GLY A 86 1.11 12.79 9.10
N GLY A 87 1.16 11.49 8.78
CA GLY A 87 1.80 10.53 9.64
C GLY A 87 1.80 9.11 9.08
N VAL A 88 2.04 8.16 9.98
CA VAL A 88 2.23 6.76 9.63
C VAL A 88 0.93 5.99 9.86
N VAL A 89 0.38 5.44 8.80
CA VAL A 89 -0.76 4.52 8.84
C VAL A 89 -0.24 3.09 8.87
N LYS A 90 -0.71 2.29 9.83
CA LYS A 90 -0.35 0.87 9.97
C LYS A 90 -1.59 0.07 10.31
N ILE A 91 -1.66 -1.14 9.79
CA ILE A 91 -2.65 -2.11 10.27
C ILE A 91 -2.42 -2.41 11.76
N ARG A 92 -3.51 -2.68 12.48
CA ARG A 92 -3.45 -3.03 13.91
C ARG A 92 -2.73 -4.36 14.10
N LYS A 93 -1.98 -4.51 15.20
CA LYS A 93 -1.28 -5.77 15.55
C LYS A 93 -2.21 -6.98 15.57
N GLY A 94 -3.44 -6.84 16.08
CA GLY A 94 -4.42 -7.92 16.06
C GLY A 94 -4.82 -8.35 14.64
N LYS A 95 -4.98 -7.40 13.71
CA LYS A 95 -5.23 -7.70 12.29
C LYS A 95 -4.03 -8.43 11.67
N ALA A 96 -2.81 -7.98 11.97
CA ALA A 96 -1.59 -8.64 11.52
C ALA A 96 -1.48 -10.09 12.01
N VAL A 97 -1.73 -10.34 13.30
CA VAL A 97 -1.72 -11.70 13.87
C VAL A 97 -2.78 -12.58 13.23
N LYS A 98 -3.99 -12.05 13.01
CA LYS A 98 -5.05 -12.79 12.32
C LYS A 98 -4.61 -13.18 10.90
N LEU A 99 -4.04 -12.25 10.12
CA LEU A 99 -3.54 -12.53 8.78
C LEU A 99 -2.41 -13.57 8.77
N LEU A 100 -1.55 -13.57 9.79
CA LEU A 100 -0.49 -14.58 9.95
C LEU A 100 -1.07 -15.99 10.20
N ILE A 101 -2.14 -16.08 10.98
CA ILE A 101 -2.81 -17.35 11.28
C ILE A 101 -3.59 -17.84 10.07
N ASP A 102 -4.34 -16.96 9.41
CA ASP A 102 -5.22 -17.32 8.29
C ASP A 102 -4.46 -17.66 7.00
N ALA A 103 -3.26 -17.10 6.80
CA ALA A 103 -2.40 -17.38 5.65
C ALA A 103 -1.37 -18.51 5.89
N GLY A 104 -1.36 -19.08 7.09
CA GLY A 104 -0.48 -20.18 7.52
C GLY A 104 -1.02 -21.56 7.16
#